data_AF-A0ABD3MVP4-F1
#
_entry.id   AF-A0ABD3MVP4-F1
#
_cell.length_a   1.000
_cell.length_b   1.000
_cell.length_c   1.000
_cell.angle_alpha   90.00
_cell.angle_beta   90.00
_cell.angle_gamma   90.00
#
_symmetry.space_group_name_H-M   'P 1'
#
loop_
_entity.id
_entity.type
_entity.pdbx_description
1 polymer ?
#
loop_
_entity_poly.entity_id
_entity_poly.type
_entity_poly.pdbx_seq_one_letter_code
_entity_poly.pdbx_strand_id
1 'polypeptide(L)'
;MDHGPSTPHAIAMDIRQGPTMTTSNLIPASRSANRSNNRISASSVRQVILLTTAFLFGLVVCSAFFLWQAHNNDPLFSSSTSQFHHLQQHYHWRDTHLPSQQIGQSDGTEKSLREDNITSSSILDGLRVLVTIASFDFMQLAHLEEVLDGFQDLCYAGSMVDIVVYTTVMYPVALIDMFNDRMRCNNPSPNAGLTMTLVLKPSRVRLHLVDFHRELFYDRIDQYDLFIYTEDDIRISPKTVAAYLHETKRVESMVGPTRATDFNVGIVRYEYDFPENVVITDKTRHASVNVTRVYWEHLGKPIFDQAVTKVDDEALSLYYVSMQLSHQGMYLVTPTQLNAWKDRPNCRFNEIRDRPGKPKKPSQPTEGTQRVWMSSQMMYGGRHCNITQLLPVENFGQLTVLHLPNKNYRRVGKQGRLGGGDNSPKNEFSNGTEVFQQSHPDLLKALALHIELKRQFPNLQTSNIGGNGNRYTGLRVVDTDIQLRQMSYDQRSRVENQLEAYRAYVERGGYMINSDMDIDIDSWRTSDST
;
A
#
# COMPACT_ATOMS: atom_id res chain seq x y z
N MET A 1 -58.32 -18.85 32.41
CA MET A 1 -59.05 -20.11 32.63
C MET A 1 -58.04 -21.22 32.59
N ASP A 2 -58.12 -22.11 33.55
CA ASP A 2 -57.01 -22.95 33.99
C ASP A 2 -57.09 -24.40 33.46
N HIS A 3 -56.08 -25.17 33.85
CA HIS A 3 -55.99 -26.63 33.88
C HIS A 3 -55.39 -27.34 32.64
N GLY A 4 -54.30 -28.09 32.93
CA GLY A 4 -54.00 -29.37 32.26
C GLY A 4 -54.70 -30.51 33.02
N PRO A 5 -54.09 -31.69 33.28
CA PRO A 5 -52.70 -32.09 33.02
C PRO A 5 -52.61 -33.53 32.45
N SER A 6 -51.60 -34.31 32.88
CA SER A 6 -51.48 -35.79 32.91
C SER A 6 -50.68 -36.51 31.80
N THR A 7 -49.55 -37.07 32.25
CA THR A 7 -48.92 -38.34 31.84
C THR A 7 -49.46 -39.46 32.77
N PRO A 8 -48.97 -40.73 32.79
CA PRO A 8 -47.96 -41.42 31.96
C PRO A 8 -48.42 -42.81 31.43
N HIS A 9 -47.50 -43.57 30.80
CA HIS A 9 -47.39 -45.03 30.99
C HIS A 9 -46.00 -45.53 30.56
N ALA A 10 -45.57 -46.70 31.06
CA ALA A 10 -44.26 -47.31 30.78
C ALA A 10 -44.33 -48.85 30.81
N ILE A 11 -43.44 -49.51 30.04
CA ILE A 11 -43.04 -50.94 30.02
C ILE A 11 -41.94 -51.08 28.93
N ALA A 12 -41.02 -52.05 28.90
CA ALA A 12 -39.97 -52.42 29.87
C ALA A 12 -39.09 -53.54 29.26
N MET A 13 -37.75 -53.41 29.29
CA MET A 13 -36.73 -54.47 28.99
C MET A 13 -36.71 -54.98 27.51
N ASP A 14 -35.69 -55.66 26.97
CA ASP A 14 -34.62 -56.45 27.61
C ASP A 14 -33.20 -56.31 27.00
N ILE A 15 -32.24 -56.70 27.85
CA ILE A 15 -30.77 -56.67 27.90
C ILE A 15 -30.01 -57.37 26.75
N ARG A 16 -28.81 -56.86 26.41
CA ARG A 16 -27.48 -57.55 26.23
C ARG A 16 -26.49 -56.68 25.43
N GLN A 17 -25.17 -56.73 25.60
CA GLN A 17 -24.28 -57.16 26.72
C GLN A 17 -22.88 -56.55 26.45
N GLY A 18 -22.14 -56.11 27.47
CA GLY A 18 -20.79 -55.54 27.32
C GLY A 18 -19.77 -56.22 28.26
N PRO A 19 -18.49 -56.36 27.87
CA PRO A 19 -17.48 -57.02 28.70
C PRO A 19 -16.90 -56.07 29.77
N THR A 20 -16.92 -56.52 31.02
CA THR A 20 -16.36 -55.79 32.18
C THR A 20 -14.90 -56.12 32.44
N MET A 21 -14.15 -55.15 32.97
CA MET A 21 -12.87 -55.42 33.65
C MET A 21 -13.07 -56.31 34.89
N THR A 22 -12.04 -57.09 35.22
CA THR A 22 -11.85 -57.66 36.57
C THR A 22 -10.40 -57.48 37.01
N THR A 23 -10.17 -57.33 38.32
CA THR A 23 -8.85 -57.07 38.91
C THR A 23 -8.53 -58.11 39.98
N SER A 24 -7.27 -58.58 40.02
CA SER A 24 -6.50 -58.89 41.25
C SER A 24 -5.30 -59.78 40.96
N ASN A 25 -4.08 -59.34 41.32
CA ASN A 25 -3.29 -59.95 42.41
C ASN A 25 -1.90 -59.31 42.55
N LEU A 26 -1.35 -59.38 43.77
CA LEU A 26 -0.10 -58.74 44.21
C LEU A 26 0.94 -59.80 44.63
N ILE A 27 2.11 -59.82 43.99
CA ILE A 27 3.40 -60.18 44.63
C ILE A 27 4.50 -59.32 43.97
N PRO A 28 5.37 -58.64 44.73
CA PRO A 28 6.47 -57.84 44.17
C PRO A 28 7.73 -58.68 43.91
N ALA A 29 8.40 -58.43 42.78
CA ALA A 29 9.73 -58.98 42.47
C ALA A 29 10.80 -57.86 42.48
N SER A 30 12.01 -58.20 42.97
CA SER A 30 13.09 -57.24 43.20
C SER A 30 13.67 -56.63 41.91
N ARG A 31 13.74 -55.31 41.83
CA ARG A 31 14.60 -54.62 40.83
C ARG A 31 16.06 -54.68 41.28
N SER A 32 16.93 -55.27 40.45
CA SER A 32 18.38 -55.17 40.61
C SER A 32 18.88 -53.78 40.16
N ALA A 33 19.90 -53.26 40.85
CA ALA A 33 20.48 -51.96 40.55
C ALA A 33 21.58 -52.07 39.48
N ASN A 34 21.20 -52.02 38.19
CA ASN A 34 22.17 -51.92 37.10
C ASN A 34 22.83 -50.54 37.07
N ARG A 35 24.10 -50.46 37.52
CA ARG A 35 24.97 -49.29 37.28
C ARG A 35 25.24 -49.14 35.78
N SER A 36 24.60 -48.18 35.14
CA SER A 36 24.96 -47.76 33.79
C SER A 36 26.31 -47.03 33.80
N ASN A 37 27.36 -47.67 33.28
CA ASN A 37 28.65 -47.01 33.07
C ASN A 37 28.51 -45.94 31.99
N ASN A 38 28.56 -44.67 32.38
CA ASN A 38 28.53 -43.51 31.48
C ASN A 38 29.81 -43.43 30.63
N ARG A 39 29.91 -44.25 29.58
CA ARG A 39 30.87 -44.03 28.49
C ARG A 39 30.42 -42.82 27.69
N ILE A 40 31.15 -41.72 27.82
CA ILE A 40 30.90 -40.48 27.07
C ILE A 40 31.00 -40.79 25.57
N SER A 41 29.96 -40.47 24.81
CA SER A 41 29.96 -40.66 23.35
C SER A 41 30.98 -39.76 22.68
N ALA A 42 31.64 -40.26 21.63
CA ALA A 42 32.50 -39.45 20.77
C ALA A 42 31.73 -38.29 20.11
N SER A 43 30.41 -38.40 19.92
CA SER A 43 29.57 -37.27 19.48
C SER A 43 29.49 -36.17 20.53
N SER A 44 29.31 -36.51 21.81
CA SER A 44 29.29 -35.56 22.92
C SER A 44 30.62 -34.83 23.07
N VAL A 45 31.75 -35.55 22.93
CA VAL A 45 33.09 -34.92 22.95
C VAL A 45 33.25 -33.92 21.81
N ARG A 46 32.86 -34.29 20.57
CA ARG A 46 32.88 -33.38 19.41
C ARG A 46 32.01 -32.14 19.63
N GLN A 47 30.82 -32.30 20.22
CA GLN A 47 29.89 -31.20 20.48
C GLN A 47 30.42 -30.24 21.55
N VAL A 48 31.05 -30.75 22.62
CA VAL A 48 31.72 -29.93 23.64
C VAL A 48 32.90 -29.17 23.04
N ILE A 49 33.73 -29.82 22.20
CA ILE A 49 34.84 -29.16 21.50
C ILE A 49 34.32 -28.01 20.63
N LEU A 50 33.27 -28.25 19.82
CA LEU A 50 32.73 -27.27 18.87
C LEU A 50 32.08 -26.07 19.58
N LEU A 51 31.38 -26.29 20.70
CA LEU A 51 30.88 -25.21 21.56
C LEU A 51 32.02 -24.41 22.20
N THR A 52 33.09 -25.09 22.63
CA THR A 52 34.26 -24.44 23.24
C THR A 52 35.03 -23.59 22.24
N THR A 53 35.26 -24.07 21.01
CA THR A 53 35.94 -23.30 19.96
C THR A 53 35.09 -22.13 19.47
N ALA A 54 33.78 -22.29 19.35
CA ALA A 54 32.87 -21.19 19.02
C ALA A 54 32.89 -20.08 20.09
N PHE A 55 32.87 -20.45 21.38
CA PHE A 55 32.98 -19.49 22.49
C PHE A 55 34.32 -18.75 22.50
N LEU A 56 35.43 -19.48 22.36
CA LEU A 56 36.78 -18.87 22.29
C LEU A 56 36.94 -17.95 21.08
N PHE A 57 36.40 -18.33 19.91
CA PHE A 57 36.41 -17.48 18.72
C PHE A 57 35.59 -16.20 18.93
N GLY A 58 34.41 -16.29 19.55
CA GLY A 58 33.62 -15.13 19.94
C GLY A 58 34.38 -14.17 20.86
N LEU A 59 35.08 -14.68 21.88
CA LEU A 59 35.92 -13.86 22.77
C LEU A 59 37.07 -13.16 22.02
N VAL A 60 37.72 -13.83 21.06
CA VAL A 60 38.77 -13.22 20.23
C VAL A 60 38.20 -12.09 19.35
N VAL A 61 37.06 -12.31 18.68
CA VAL A 61 36.42 -11.30 17.83
C VAL A 61 35.97 -10.08 18.65
N CYS A 62 35.33 -10.28 19.79
CA CYS A 62 34.95 -9.18 20.69
C CYS A 62 36.17 -8.42 21.21
N SER A 63 37.25 -9.13 21.60
CA SER A 63 38.49 -8.49 22.08
C SER A 63 39.15 -7.64 20.99
N ALA A 64 39.21 -8.15 19.76
CA ALA A 64 39.74 -7.42 18.60
C ALA A 64 38.90 -6.18 18.27
N PHE A 65 37.57 -6.27 18.36
CA PHE A 65 36.67 -5.13 18.15
C PHE A 65 36.88 -4.03 19.22
N PHE A 66 36.95 -4.39 20.50
CA PHE A 66 37.20 -3.41 21.56
C PHE A 66 38.60 -2.79 21.48
N LEU A 67 39.63 -3.55 21.08
CA LEU A 67 40.97 -3.00 20.84
C LEU A 67 40.99 -2.02 19.66
N TRP A 68 40.31 -2.33 18.56
CA TRP A 68 40.15 -1.45 17.41
C TRP A 68 39.37 -0.18 17.77
N GLN A 69 38.28 -0.31 18.52
CA GLN A 69 37.48 0.83 18.97
C GLN A 69 38.23 1.70 19.98
N ALA A 70 39.06 1.13 20.85
CA ALA A 70 39.93 1.90 21.74
C ALA A 70 41.00 2.67 20.96
N HIS A 71 41.69 2.00 20.04
CA HIS A 71 42.76 2.62 19.23
C HIS A 71 42.26 3.76 18.34
N ASN A 72 41.04 3.67 17.80
CA ASN A 72 40.48 4.71 16.92
C ASN A 72 39.82 5.88 17.67
N ASN A 73 39.58 5.77 18.97
CA ASN A 73 39.00 6.83 19.80
C ASN A 73 40.02 7.42 20.80
N ASP A 74 41.30 7.11 20.68
CA ASP A 74 42.36 7.67 21.53
C ASP A 74 42.63 9.15 21.16
N PRO A 75 42.30 10.14 22.02
CA PRO A 75 42.41 11.56 21.66
C PRO A 75 43.84 12.07 21.47
N LEU A 76 44.86 11.26 21.77
CA LEU A 76 46.26 11.65 21.74
C LEU A 76 46.91 11.62 20.34
N PHE A 77 46.24 11.03 19.33
CA PHE A 77 46.76 10.95 17.95
C PHE A 77 46.09 11.90 16.94
N SER A 78 45.04 12.63 17.32
CA SER A 78 44.33 13.54 16.40
C SER A 78 44.91 14.97 16.31
N SER A 79 46.04 15.25 16.96
CA SER A 79 46.56 16.62 17.16
C SER A 79 47.91 16.92 16.51
N SER A 80 48.25 16.30 15.37
CA SER A 80 49.59 16.44 14.76
C SER A 80 49.66 16.48 13.22
N THR A 81 48.67 17.09 12.53
CA THR A 81 48.80 17.35 11.07
C THR A 81 48.06 18.62 10.61
N SER A 82 48.55 19.80 11.03
CA SER A 82 48.00 21.09 10.59
C SER A 82 49.07 22.17 10.39
N GLN A 83 49.94 22.00 9.39
CA GLN A 83 50.86 23.04 8.90
C GLN A 83 51.35 22.70 7.47
N PHE A 84 51.70 23.75 6.69
CA PHE A 84 52.07 23.74 5.26
C PHE A 84 50.92 23.28 4.31
N HIS A 85 50.47 24.05 3.33
CA HIS A 85 51.09 25.19 2.61
C HIS A 85 50.18 26.43 2.50
N HIS A 86 50.82 27.60 2.33
CA HIS A 86 50.19 28.89 2.03
C HIS A 86 51.09 29.67 1.07
N LEU A 87 50.56 30.14 -0.08
CA LEU A 87 51.10 31.14 -1.03
C LEU A 87 49.99 31.38 -2.08
N GLN A 88 49.42 32.58 -2.17
CA GLN A 88 49.62 33.59 -3.24
C GLN A 88 49.13 33.17 -4.65
N GLN A 89 48.47 34.03 -5.45
CA GLN A 89 48.54 35.51 -5.55
C GLN A 89 47.15 36.21 -5.69
N HIS A 90 47.14 37.55 -5.55
CA HIS A 90 46.01 38.46 -5.87
C HIS A 90 46.12 39.04 -7.29
N TYR A 91 45.02 39.60 -7.82
CA TYR A 91 44.86 40.83 -8.66
C TYR A 91 43.62 40.68 -9.58
N HIS A 92 42.90 41.72 -10.05
CA HIS A 92 42.59 43.07 -9.53
C HIS A 92 41.30 43.57 -10.24
N TRP A 93 40.70 44.69 -9.81
CA TRP A 93 39.50 45.31 -10.42
C TRP A 93 39.88 46.39 -11.45
N ARG A 94 39.13 46.55 -12.55
CA ARG A 94 38.79 47.87 -13.13
C ARG A 94 37.78 47.87 -14.29
N ASP A 95 36.98 48.93 -14.34
CA ASP A 95 36.05 49.31 -15.41
C ASP A 95 36.73 50.05 -16.58
N THR A 96 36.07 50.05 -17.74
CA THR A 96 36.18 51.09 -18.78
C THR A 96 34.83 51.35 -19.46
N HIS A 97 34.59 52.60 -19.90
CA HIS A 97 33.34 53.07 -20.49
C HIS A 97 33.47 53.37 -21.99
N LEU A 98 32.38 53.10 -22.75
CA LEU A 98 31.90 53.88 -23.93
C LEU A 98 32.80 53.87 -25.21
N PRO A 99 32.33 54.32 -26.40
CA PRO A 99 31.15 55.14 -26.69
C PRO A 99 30.13 54.62 -27.74
N SER A 100 29.08 55.41 -27.98
CA SER A 100 27.93 55.10 -28.84
C SER A 100 28.10 55.41 -30.33
N GLN A 101 27.24 54.82 -31.17
CA GLN A 101 26.70 55.47 -32.37
C GLN A 101 25.18 55.29 -32.45
N GLN A 102 24.48 56.24 -33.09
CA GLN A 102 23.02 56.31 -33.19
C GLN A 102 22.50 56.02 -34.62
N ILE A 103 21.17 55.94 -34.71
CA ILE A 103 20.24 56.11 -35.85
C ILE A 103 19.51 54.78 -36.18
N GLY A 104 18.17 54.74 -36.23
CA GLY A 104 17.18 55.81 -36.13
C GLY A 104 15.77 55.32 -35.75
N GLN A 105 14.77 56.19 -35.90
CA GLN A 105 13.39 55.96 -35.42
C GLN A 105 12.55 55.06 -36.33
N SER A 106 11.68 54.25 -35.73
CA SER A 106 10.29 54.11 -36.17
C SER A 106 9.38 54.02 -34.94
N ASP A 107 8.21 54.65 -35.02
CA ASP A 107 7.22 54.65 -33.93
C ASP A 107 6.26 53.45 -34.10
N GLY A 108 5.93 52.77 -33.01
CA GLY A 108 5.26 51.47 -33.05
C GLY A 108 4.77 51.03 -31.69
N THR A 109 3.45 51.06 -31.48
CA THR A 109 2.81 50.83 -30.17
C THR A 109 2.73 49.34 -29.82
N GLU A 110 3.87 48.71 -29.54
CA GLU A 110 3.88 47.40 -28.87
C GLU A 110 3.30 47.55 -27.47
N LYS A 111 2.07 47.06 -27.28
CA LYS A 111 1.58 46.70 -25.95
C LYS A 111 2.56 45.69 -25.39
N SER A 112 3.24 46.05 -24.30
CA SER A 112 4.01 45.09 -23.50
C SER A 112 3.07 44.02 -22.97
N LEU A 113 2.95 42.93 -23.73
CA LEU A 113 2.57 41.64 -23.20
C LEU A 113 3.69 41.25 -22.24
N ARG A 114 3.50 41.60 -20.97
CA ARG A 114 4.07 40.80 -19.90
C ARG A 114 3.42 39.43 -20.01
N GLU A 115 4.08 38.54 -20.72
CA GLU A 115 3.99 37.12 -20.43
C GLU A 115 4.46 36.98 -18.98
N ASP A 116 3.50 36.93 -18.06
CA ASP A 116 3.80 36.58 -16.68
C ASP A 116 4.40 35.18 -16.71
N ASN A 117 5.71 35.09 -16.47
CA ASN A 117 6.45 33.85 -16.31
C ASN A 117 6.03 33.18 -15.00
N ILE A 118 4.76 32.76 -14.94
CA ILE A 118 4.23 31.82 -13.98
C ILE A 118 4.92 30.49 -14.29
N THR A 119 6.07 30.32 -13.66
CA THR A 119 6.68 29.01 -13.49
C THR A 119 5.62 28.12 -12.85
N SER A 120 5.09 27.19 -13.64
CA SER A 120 3.97 26.33 -13.26
C SER A 120 4.40 25.40 -12.14
N SER A 121 4.29 25.86 -10.90
CA SER A 121 4.63 25.09 -9.72
C SER A 121 3.73 23.86 -9.63
N SER A 122 4.32 22.75 -9.15
CA SER A 122 3.57 21.53 -8.91
C SER A 122 2.43 21.80 -7.92
N ILE A 123 1.28 21.15 -8.11
CA ILE A 123 0.18 21.16 -7.11
C ILE A 123 0.62 20.55 -5.75
N LEU A 124 1.82 19.98 -5.68
CA LEU A 124 2.47 19.41 -4.50
C LEU A 124 3.55 20.32 -3.88
N ASP A 125 4.02 21.37 -4.57
CA ASP A 125 5.07 22.28 -4.04
C ASP A 125 4.48 23.17 -2.94
N GLY A 126 5.09 23.16 -1.76
CA GLY A 126 4.59 23.86 -0.57
C GLY A 126 3.34 23.28 0.07
N LEU A 127 2.77 22.20 -0.48
CA LEU A 127 1.58 21.54 0.07
C LEU A 127 1.90 20.97 1.47
N ARG A 128 1.15 21.38 2.50
CA ARG A 128 1.27 20.85 3.86
C ARG A 128 0.36 19.64 4.03
N VAL A 129 0.93 18.49 4.32
CA VAL A 129 0.23 17.19 4.42
C VAL A 129 0.42 16.58 5.80
N LEU A 130 -0.69 16.36 6.53
CA LEU A 130 -0.67 15.55 7.76
C LEU A 130 -1.10 14.12 7.46
N VAL A 131 -0.16 13.21 7.59
CA VAL A 131 -0.32 11.77 7.38
C VAL A 131 -0.51 11.07 8.71
N THR A 132 -1.45 10.13 8.77
CA THR A 132 -1.64 9.24 9.92
C THR A 132 -1.65 7.79 9.49
N ILE A 133 -0.77 6.99 10.10
CA ILE A 133 -0.63 5.56 9.80
C ILE A 133 -1.01 4.78 11.04
N ALA A 134 -1.98 3.88 10.93
CA ALA A 134 -2.27 2.93 12.00
C ALA A 134 -1.38 1.68 11.81
N SER A 135 -0.41 1.45 12.69
CA SER A 135 0.47 0.27 12.63
C SER A 135 0.20 -0.73 13.76
N PHE A 136 0.01 -2.00 13.41
CA PHE A 136 -0.50 -2.99 14.38
C PHE A 136 0.62 -3.78 15.08
N ASP A 137 1.66 -4.20 14.36
CA ASP A 137 2.82 -4.97 14.88
C ASP A 137 3.94 -5.13 13.83
N PHE A 138 5.13 -5.55 14.26
CA PHE A 138 6.31 -5.75 13.39
C PHE A 138 6.17 -6.83 12.31
N MET A 139 5.10 -7.64 12.30
CA MET A 139 4.85 -8.55 11.15
C MET A 139 4.52 -7.77 9.87
N GLN A 140 4.18 -6.47 10.00
CA GLN A 140 3.95 -5.54 8.89
C GLN A 140 5.13 -4.57 8.67
N LEU A 141 6.26 -4.70 9.38
CA LEU A 141 7.32 -3.67 9.35
C LEU A 141 7.83 -3.37 7.93
N ALA A 142 8.09 -4.41 7.12
CA ALA A 142 8.51 -4.23 5.72
C ALA A 142 7.42 -3.57 4.84
N HIS A 143 6.14 -3.73 5.19
CA HIS A 143 5.04 -3.04 4.50
C HIS A 143 4.95 -1.57 4.94
N LEU A 144 5.16 -1.29 6.24
CA LEU A 144 5.25 0.07 6.75
C LEU A 144 6.41 0.84 6.11
N GLU A 145 7.56 0.20 5.89
CA GLU A 145 8.70 0.81 5.20
C GLU A 145 8.36 1.21 3.75
N GLU A 146 7.76 0.32 2.95
CA GLU A 146 7.27 0.63 1.59
C GLU A 146 6.19 1.74 1.57
N VAL A 147 5.38 1.83 2.63
CA VAL A 147 4.39 2.90 2.80
C VAL A 147 5.06 4.24 3.15
N LEU A 148 6.07 4.22 4.03
CA LEU A 148 6.86 5.39 4.43
C LEU A 148 7.67 5.95 3.27
N ASP A 149 8.33 5.10 2.47
CA ASP A 149 9.04 5.51 1.26
C ASP A 149 8.10 6.23 0.28
N GLY A 150 6.84 5.77 0.14
CA GLY A 150 5.80 6.45 -0.65
C GLY A 150 5.36 7.83 -0.13
N PHE A 151 5.64 8.15 1.13
CA PHE A 151 5.51 9.51 1.69
C PHE A 151 6.82 10.31 1.59
N GLN A 152 7.98 9.66 1.50
CA GLN A 152 9.24 10.31 1.16
C GLN A 152 9.24 10.80 -0.30
N ASP A 153 8.66 10.01 -1.22
CA ASP A 153 8.36 10.41 -2.61
C ASP A 153 7.59 11.75 -2.68
N LEU A 154 6.71 12.04 -1.72
CA LEU A 154 5.94 13.29 -1.64
C LEU A 154 6.77 14.50 -1.22
N CYS A 155 7.72 14.34 -0.30
CA CYS A 155 8.66 15.42 0.01
C CYS A 155 9.58 15.74 -1.18
N TYR A 156 10.08 14.70 -1.87
CA TYR A 156 10.84 14.90 -3.12
C TYR A 156 10.00 15.53 -4.25
N ALA A 157 8.67 15.43 -4.19
CA ALA A 157 7.74 16.11 -5.10
C ALA A 157 7.38 17.56 -4.68
N GLY A 158 7.95 18.08 -3.58
CA GLY A 158 7.83 19.47 -3.14
C GLY A 158 6.98 19.71 -1.87
N SER A 159 6.42 18.68 -1.24
CA SER A 159 5.48 18.85 -0.11
C SER A 159 6.16 18.91 1.26
N MET A 160 5.53 19.61 2.21
CA MET A 160 5.77 19.44 3.65
C MET A 160 4.94 18.28 4.17
N VAL A 161 5.56 17.21 4.66
CA VAL A 161 4.86 15.98 5.08
C VAL A 161 5.15 15.66 6.55
N ASP A 162 4.12 15.66 7.39
CA ASP A 162 4.22 15.23 8.78
C ASP A 162 3.54 13.86 8.95
N ILE A 163 4.28 12.83 9.36
CA ILE A 163 3.76 11.47 9.54
C ILE A 163 3.56 11.17 11.03
N VAL A 164 2.36 10.76 11.42
CA VAL A 164 2.04 10.30 12.78
C VAL A 164 1.65 8.82 12.75
N VAL A 165 2.54 7.94 13.22
CA VAL A 165 2.31 6.49 13.27
C VAL A 165 1.74 6.10 14.64
N TYR A 166 0.44 5.78 14.66
CA TYR A 166 -0.23 5.23 15.84
C TYR A 166 0.04 3.73 15.96
N THR A 167 0.64 3.28 17.07
CA THR A 167 0.97 1.87 17.28
C THR A 167 0.66 1.38 18.70
N THR A 168 0.62 0.06 18.90
CA THR A 168 0.53 -0.58 20.22
C THR A 168 1.77 -1.36 20.62
N VAL A 169 2.88 -1.20 19.89
CA VAL A 169 4.14 -1.92 20.10
C VAL A 169 5.31 -0.92 20.11
N MET A 170 6.23 -1.06 21.07
CA MET A 170 7.42 -0.19 21.18
C MET A 170 8.46 -0.56 20.12
N TYR A 171 8.87 0.40 19.29
CA TYR A 171 9.87 0.22 18.24
C TYR A 171 11.28 0.08 18.85
N PRO A 172 12.12 -0.87 18.39
CA PRO A 172 13.51 -0.96 18.85
C PRO A 172 14.27 0.35 18.59
N VAL A 173 15.13 0.77 19.52
CA VAL A 173 15.88 2.03 19.40
C VAL A 173 16.71 2.08 18.12
N ALA A 174 17.37 0.99 17.74
CA ALA A 174 18.13 0.89 16.48
C ALA A 174 17.26 1.01 15.21
N LEU A 175 15.97 0.66 15.28
CA LEU A 175 15.03 0.87 14.18
C LEU A 175 14.57 2.33 14.09
N ILE A 176 14.39 2.99 15.25
CA ILE A 176 14.11 4.44 15.31
C ILE A 176 15.30 5.23 14.77
N ASP A 177 16.52 4.84 15.14
CA ASP A 177 17.77 5.41 14.65
C ASP A 177 17.90 5.25 13.12
N MET A 178 17.68 4.04 12.60
CA MET A 178 17.63 3.77 11.16
C MET A 178 16.57 4.59 10.42
N PHE A 179 15.41 4.87 11.04
CA PHE A 179 14.38 5.74 10.46
C PHE A 179 14.77 7.22 10.48
N ASN A 180 15.52 7.69 11.48
CA ASN A 180 16.07 9.07 11.48
C ASN A 180 17.06 9.32 10.33
N ASP A 181 17.67 8.27 9.79
CA ASP A 181 18.53 8.33 8.59
C ASP A 181 17.72 8.08 7.30
N ARG A 182 16.91 7.02 7.23
CA ARG A 182 16.14 6.67 6.02
C ARG A 182 15.12 7.74 5.64
N MET A 183 14.40 8.30 6.62
CA MET A 183 13.31 9.25 6.35
C MET A 183 13.79 10.68 6.09
N ARG A 184 15.09 10.90 5.80
CA ARG A 184 15.61 12.20 5.40
C ARG A 184 15.22 12.51 3.96
N CYS A 185 14.55 13.63 3.77
CA CYS A 185 14.35 14.21 2.45
C CYS A 185 15.62 15.01 2.09
N ASN A 186 16.43 14.50 1.15
CA ASN A 186 17.72 15.10 0.81
C ASN A 186 17.56 16.24 -0.21
N ASN A 187 18.17 17.40 0.05
CA ASN A 187 18.02 18.61 -0.77
C ASN A 187 16.53 18.96 -1.07
N PRO A 188 15.67 19.12 -0.04
CA PRO A 188 14.28 19.49 -0.24
C PRO A 188 14.17 20.88 -0.88
N SER A 189 13.05 21.15 -1.56
CA SER A 189 12.60 22.53 -1.83
C SER A 189 12.60 23.32 -0.51
N PRO A 190 12.86 24.64 -0.48
CA PRO A 190 12.64 25.47 0.71
C PRO A 190 11.21 25.34 1.28
N ASN A 191 10.26 24.91 0.44
CA ASN A 191 8.86 24.67 0.78
C ASN A 191 8.54 23.18 1.03
N ALA A 192 9.54 22.29 1.15
CA ALA A 192 9.37 20.85 1.36
C ALA A 192 10.09 20.36 2.63
N GLY A 193 9.62 19.24 3.16
CA GLY A 193 10.17 18.62 4.37
C GLY A 193 9.45 17.34 4.75
N LEU A 194 10.06 16.56 5.64
CA LEU A 194 9.49 15.31 6.14
C LEU A 194 9.77 15.16 7.64
N THR A 195 8.74 14.96 8.45
CA THR A 195 8.86 14.58 9.86
C THR A 195 8.09 13.28 10.15
N MET A 196 8.51 12.56 11.20
CA MET A 196 7.86 11.33 11.61
C MET A 196 7.78 11.23 13.14
N THR A 197 6.56 11.01 13.66
CA THR A 197 6.25 10.87 15.09
C THR A 197 5.66 9.48 15.36
N LEU A 198 6.28 8.72 16.27
CA LEU A 198 5.71 7.46 16.77
C LEU A 198 4.84 7.71 17.99
N VAL A 199 3.55 7.35 17.93
CA VAL A 199 2.60 7.50 19.05
C VAL A 199 2.21 6.12 19.58
N LEU A 200 2.88 5.72 20.66
CA LEU A 200 2.57 4.48 21.38
C LEU A 200 1.29 4.63 22.21
N LYS A 201 0.27 3.83 21.87
CA LYS A 201 -1.00 3.69 22.61
C LYS A 201 -1.01 2.35 23.37
N PRO A 202 -1.78 2.22 24.48
CA PRO A 202 -1.86 0.96 25.24
C PRO A 202 -2.45 -0.19 24.42
N SER A 203 -1.96 -1.43 24.59
CA SER A 203 -2.35 -2.57 23.75
C SER A 203 -3.84 -2.90 23.74
N ARG A 204 -4.62 -2.45 24.74
CA ARG A 204 -6.09 -2.57 24.78
C ARG A 204 -6.79 -1.86 23.61
N VAL A 205 -6.22 -0.77 23.07
CA VAL A 205 -6.82 0.00 21.96
C VAL A 205 -6.30 -0.41 20.58
N ARG A 206 -5.68 -1.59 20.45
CA ARG A 206 -5.13 -2.11 19.18
C ARG A 206 -6.18 -2.20 18.06
N LEU A 207 -7.46 -2.44 18.37
CA LEU A 207 -8.56 -2.44 17.39
C LEU A 207 -9.09 -1.04 17.08
N HIS A 208 -8.61 0.01 17.76
CA HIS A 208 -9.07 1.41 17.65
C HIS A 208 -7.96 2.37 17.21
N LEU A 209 -6.78 1.86 16.81
CA LEU A 209 -5.75 2.65 16.12
C LEU A 209 -6.29 3.31 14.84
N VAL A 210 -7.29 2.68 14.21
CA VAL A 210 -8.06 3.21 13.07
C VAL A 210 -8.89 4.45 13.38
N ASP A 211 -9.03 4.86 14.65
CA ASP A 211 -9.89 5.98 15.04
C ASP A 211 -9.11 7.22 15.55
N PHE A 212 -7.87 7.07 16.05
CA PHE A 212 -7.11 8.18 16.68
C PHE A 212 -6.67 9.31 15.73
N HIS A 213 -6.66 9.08 14.42
CA HIS A 213 -6.32 10.13 13.46
C HIS A 213 -7.35 11.27 13.45
N ARG A 214 -8.60 10.99 13.82
CA ARG A 214 -9.73 11.91 13.65
C ARG A 214 -9.62 13.11 14.59
N GLU A 215 -9.37 12.87 15.87
CA GLU A 215 -9.05 13.89 16.88
C GLU A 215 -7.90 14.79 16.41
N LEU A 216 -6.76 14.20 16.04
CA LEU A 216 -5.57 14.91 15.55
C LEU A 216 -5.81 15.76 14.29
N PHE A 217 -6.65 15.29 13.35
CA PHE A 217 -7.01 16.06 12.16
C PHE A 217 -7.81 17.31 12.50
N TYR A 218 -8.71 17.25 13.49
CA TYR A 218 -9.46 18.41 13.95
C TYR A 218 -8.64 19.35 14.84
N ASP A 219 -7.75 18.81 15.68
CA ASP A 219 -6.82 19.60 16.51
C ASP A 219 -5.82 20.42 15.68
N ARG A 220 -5.56 20.00 14.44
CA ARG A 220 -4.59 20.64 13.53
C ARG A 220 -5.21 21.11 12.21
N ILE A 221 -6.52 21.32 12.16
CA ILE A 221 -7.26 21.54 10.91
C ILE A 221 -6.76 22.74 10.08
N ASP A 222 -6.29 23.80 10.74
CA ASP A 222 -5.77 25.02 10.10
C ASP A 222 -4.26 24.96 9.76
N GLN A 223 -3.57 23.90 10.22
CA GLN A 223 -2.11 23.76 10.12
C GLN A 223 -1.64 23.08 8.83
N TYR A 224 -2.56 22.40 8.11
CA TYR A 224 -2.26 21.63 6.90
C TYR A 224 -3.30 21.88 5.80
N ASP A 225 -2.93 21.61 4.56
CA ASP A 225 -3.79 21.76 3.37
C ASP A 225 -4.47 20.44 2.98
N LEU A 226 -3.92 19.32 3.45
CA LEU A 226 -4.39 17.97 3.17
C LEU A 226 -4.16 17.04 4.37
N PHE A 227 -5.14 16.18 4.65
CA PHE A 227 -5.06 15.13 5.66
C PHE A 227 -5.19 13.75 5.01
N ILE A 228 -4.32 12.82 5.40
CA ILE A 228 -4.28 11.46 4.86
C ILE A 228 -4.31 10.44 6.00
N TYR A 229 -5.30 9.55 5.97
CA TYR A 229 -5.33 8.38 6.85
C TYR A 229 -4.98 7.13 6.05
N THR A 230 -4.17 6.22 6.61
CA THR A 230 -3.86 4.91 5.99
C THR A 230 -3.55 3.80 7.02
N GLU A 231 -3.61 2.55 6.57
CA GLU A 231 -3.12 1.36 7.28
C GLU A 231 -1.65 1.06 6.89
N ASP A 232 -0.96 0.21 7.67
CA ASP A 232 0.48 -0.09 7.52
C ASP A 232 0.85 -0.96 6.30
N ASP A 233 0.01 -0.97 5.27
CA ASP A 233 0.10 -1.78 4.07
C ASP A 233 -0.51 -1.17 2.80
N ILE A 234 -0.82 0.14 2.75
CA ILE A 234 -1.34 0.79 1.53
C ILE A 234 -0.38 1.88 1.05
N ARG A 235 0.34 1.63 -0.05
CA ARG A 235 1.32 2.57 -0.60
C ARG A 235 0.63 3.68 -1.41
N ILE A 236 0.91 4.92 -1.02
CA ILE A 236 0.55 6.15 -1.73
C ILE A 236 1.70 6.58 -2.66
N SER A 237 1.41 7.46 -3.61
CA SER A 237 2.40 8.09 -4.49
C SER A 237 2.07 9.58 -4.72
N PRO A 238 3.02 10.41 -5.14
CA PRO A 238 2.77 11.80 -5.56
C PRO A 238 1.66 11.93 -6.60
N LYS A 239 1.63 11.02 -7.59
CA LYS A 239 0.54 10.89 -8.58
C LYS A 239 -0.84 10.81 -7.92
N THR A 240 -0.98 9.98 -6.89
CA THR A 240 -2.26 9.76 -6.19
C THR A 240 -2.73 11.02 -5.46
N VAL A 241 -1.82 11.74 -4.80
CA VAL A 241 -2.14 13.00 -4.10
C VAL A 241 -2.49 14.11 -5.08
N ALA A 242 -1.70 14.28 -6.15
CA ALA A 242 -1.99 15.26 -7.19
C ALA A 242 -3.35 15.00 -7.85
N ALA A 243 -3.64 13.75 -8.23
CA ALA A 243 -4.93 13.35 -8.79
C ALA A 243 -6.10 13.62 -7.83
N TYR A 244 -5.94 13.32 -6.54
CA TYR A 244 -6.96 13.62 -5.52
C TYR A 244 -7.25 15.13 -5.44
N LEU A 245 -6.21 15.97 -5.43
CA LEU A 245 -6.35 17.42 -5.35
C LEU A 245 -6.98 18.03 -6.61
N HIS A 246 -6.57 17.55 -7.79
CA HIS A 246 -7.18 17.98 -9.07
C HIS A 246 -8.66 17.58 -9.15
N GLU A 247 -9.00 16.34 -8.82
CA GLU A 247 -10.38 15.84 -8.87
C GLU A 247 -11.27 16.46 -7.79
N THR A 248 -10.74 16.76 -6.60
CA THR A 248 -11.49 17.49 -5.56
C THR A 248 -11.83 18.90 -6.03
N LYS A 249 -10.87 19.63 -6.64
CA LYS A 249 -11.12 20.95 -7.26
C LYS A 249 -12.07 20.89 -8.45
N ARG A 250 -12.06 19.79 -9.21
CA ARG A 250 -13.00 19.55 -10.33
C ARG A 250 -14.42 19.35 -9.82
N VAL A 251 -14.62 18.51 -8.81
CA VAL A 251 -15.94 18.33 -8.16
C VAL A 251 -16.44 19.67 -7.60
N GLU A 252 -15.58 20.43 -6.94
CA GLU A 252 -15.89 21.78 -6.44
C GLU A 252 -16.33 22.75 -7.55
N SER A 253 -15.71 22.72 -8.73
CA SER A 253 -16.12 23.58 -9.86
C SER A 253 -17.42 23.14 -10.55
N MET A 254 -17.85 21.88 -10.37
CA MET A 254 -19.09 21.36 -10.98
C MET A 254 -20.33 21.49 -10.09
N VAL A 255 -20.21 21.30 -8.76
CA VAL A 255 -21.36 21.41 -7.83
C VAL A 255 -21.31 22.64 -6.91
N GLY A 256 -20.19 23.36 -6.87
CA GLY A 256 -19.94 24.50 -5.99
C GLY A 256 -19.42 24.10 -4.60
N PRO A 257 -18.70 25.00 -3.90
CA PRO A 257 -17.94 24.69 -2.68
C PRO A 257 -18.78 24.05 -1.57
N THR A 258 -20.00 24.52 -1.34
CA THR A 258 -20.88 23.98 -0.28
C THR A 258 -21.27 22.52 -0.56
N ARG A 259 -21.76 22.22 -1.78
CA ARG A 259 -22.18 20.87 -2.19
C ARG A 259 -21.00 19.93 -2.37
N ALA A 260 -19.81 20.43 -2.71
CA ALA A 260 -18.60 19.61 -2.80
C ALA A 260 -18.30 18.86 -1.50
N THR A 261 -18.74 19.38 -0.35
CA THR A 261 -18.57 18.74 0.97
C THR A 261 -19.52 17.55 1.22
N ASP A 262 -20.57 17.35 0.40
CA ASP A 262 -21.35 16.11 0.37
C ASP A 262 -20.57 14.93 -0.23
N PHE A 263 -19.41 15.20 -0.85
CA PHE A 263 -18.62 14.25 -1.61
C PHE A 263 -17.18 14.11 -1.10
N ASN A 264 -16.58 12.96 -1.40
CA ASN A 264 -15.15 12.73 -1.21
C ASN A 264 -14.59 11.87 -2.36
N VAL A 265 -13.49 12.32 -2.96
CA VAL A 265 -12.81 11.61 -4.05
C VAL A 265 -12.14 10.36 -3.48
N GLY A 266 -12.65 9.20 -3.86
CA GLY A 266 -12.20 7.91 -3.38
C GLY A 266 -10.95 7.39 -4.09
N ILE A 267 -10.32 6.41 -3.46
CA ILE A 267 -9.25 5.58 -4.01
C ILE A 267 -9.72 4.14 -4.23
N VAL A 268 -8.99 3.38 -5.04
CA VAL A 268 -9.25 1.96 -5.27
C VAL A 268 -8.03 1.11 -4.98
N ARG A 269 -8.07 0.35 -3.90
CA ARG A 269 -7.01 -0.62 -3.56
C ARG A 269 -6.97 -1.77 -4.56
N TYR A 270 -5.78 -2.11 -5.02
CA TYR A 270 -5.50 -3.35 -5.75
C TYR A 270 -4.33 -4.11 -5.12
N GLU A 271 -4.31 -5.43 -5.34
CA GLU A 271 -3.19 -6.32 -5.03
C GLU A 271 -2.79 -7.09 -6.30
N TYR A 272 -1.66 -7.79 -6.29
CA TYR A 272 -1.37 -8.83 -7.29
C TYR A 272 -2.10 -10.13 -6.94
N ASP A 273 -2.67 -10.81 -7.94
CA ASP A 273 -3.48 -12.02 -7.75
C ASP A 273 -2.59 -13.27 -7.63
N PHE A 274 -2.09 -13.54 -6.42
CA PHE A 274 -1.24 -14.70 -6.12
C PHE A 274 -2.07 -15.98 -5.80
N PRO A 275 -1.66 -17.17 -6.30
CA PRO A 275 -2.35 -18.44 -6.05
C PRO A 275 -2.56 -18.77 -4.58
N GLU A 276 -3.62 -19.51 -4.26
CA GLU A 276 -4.12 -19.66 -2.88
C GLU A 276 -3.17 -20.43 -1.96
N ASN A 277 -2.34 -21.29 -2.55
CA ASN A 277 -1.45 -22.23 -1.89
C ASN A 277 0.05 -21.84 -1.97
N VAL A 278 0.38 -20.63 -2.41
CA VAL A 278 1.76 -20.22 -2.73
C VAL A 278 2.35 -19.20 -1.74
N VAL A 279 3.53 -19.52 -1.21
CA VAL A 279 4.45 -18.53 -0.62
C VAL A 279 5.21 -17.84 -1.75
N ILE A 280 5.26 -16.51 -1.76
CA ILE A 280 6.03 -15.73 -2.74
C ILE A 280 7.53 -15.88 -2.43
N THR A 281 8.29 -16.36 -3.41
CA THR A 281 9.74 -16.59 -3.36
C THR A 281 10.33 -16.41 -4.77
N ASP A 282 11.65 -16.38 -4.92
CA ASP A 282 12.28 -16.32 -6.25
C ASP A 282 11.88 -17.49 -7.18
N LYS A 283 11.57 -18.65 -6.63
CA LYS A 283 11.09 -19.81 -7.39
C LYS A 283 9.63 -19.67 -7.83
N THR A 284 8.81 -18.98 -7.05
CA THR A 284 7.34 -18.93 -7.22
C THR A 284 6.80 -17.58 -7.68
N ARG A 285 7.64 -16.53 -7.77
CA ARG A 285 7.25 -15.19 -8.27
C ARG A 285 6.68 -15.22 -9.69
N HIS A 286 7.06 -16.21 -10.51
CA HIS A 286 6.50 -16.41 -11.86
C HIS A 286 5.04 -16.90 -11.84
N ALA A 287 4.54 -17.39 -10.70
CA ALA A 287 3.18 -17.90 -10.52
C ALA A 287 2.17 -16.79 -10.16
N SER A 288 2.59 -15.52 -10.12
CA SER A 288 1.65 -14.39 -10.15
C SER A 288 0.76 -14.53 -11.40
N VAL A 289 -0.55 -14.71 -11.21
CA VAL A 289 -1.48 -14.63 -12.34
C VAL A 289 -1.38 -13.21 -12.90
N ASN A 290 -1.39 -13.04 -14.23
CA ASN A 290 -1.03 -11.78 -14.90
C ASN A 290 -2.11 -10.67 -14.80
N VAL A 291 -2.63 -10.46 -13.59
CA VAL A 291 -3.79 -9.66 -13.26
C VAL A 291 -3.65 -9.13 -11.83
N THR A 292 -4.03 -7.87 -11.62
CA THR A 292 -4.22 -7.33 -10.28
C THR A 292 -5.65 -7.58 -9.83
N ARG A 293 -5.85 -8.08 -8.60
CA ARG A 293 -7.18 -8.20 -7.97
C ARG A 293 -7.53 -6.89 -7.27
N VAL A 294 -8.79 -6.47 -7.33
CA VAL A 294 -9.26 -5.27 -6.63
C VAL A 294 -9.65 -5.69 -5.22
N TYR A 295 -9.11 -5.03 -4.19
CA TYR A 295 -9.22 -5.50 -2.81
C TYR A 295 -10.54 -5.04 -2.15
N TRP A 296 -11.63 -5.66 -2.61
CA TRP A 296 -13.01 -5.48 -2.12
C TRP A 296 -13.64 -6.87 -1.98
N GLU A 297 -13.34 -7.54 -0.87
CA GLU A 297 -13.78 -8.91 -0.66
C GLU A 297 -15.29 -8.99 -0.41
N HIS A 298 -15.87 -10.17 -0.72
CA HIS A 298 -17.24 -10.60 -0.42
C HIS A 298 -18.38 -10.17 -1.38
N LEU A 299 -18.10 -9.54 -2.52
CA LEU A 299 -19.08 -9.35 -3.60
C LEU A 299 -19.05 -10.51 -4.61
N GLY A 300 -20.20 -10.78 -5.24
CA GLY A 300 -20.36 -11.83 -6.26
C GLY A 300 -20.32 -11.30 -7.69
N LYS A 301 -20.82 -12.09 -8.63
CA LYS A 301 -21.10 -11.70 -10.02
C LYS A 301 -22.60 -11.42 -10.23
N PRO A 302 -22.98 -10.59 -11.23
CA PRO A 302 -22.14 -9.73 -12.07
C PRO A 302 -21.52 -8.58 -11.28
N ILE A 303 -20.30 -8.18 -11.66
CA ILE A 303 -19.45 -7.40 -10.76
C ILE A 303 -19.70 -5.89 -10.86
N PHE A 304 -19.96 -5.35 -12.06
CA PHE A 304 -20.21 -3.91 -12.18
C PHE A 304 -21.47 -3.52 -11.42
N ASP A 305 -22.59 -4.18 -11.69
CA ASP A 305 -23.90 -3.89 -11.10
C ASP A 305 -24.01 -4.22 -9.59
N GLN A 306 -23.00 -4.87 -9.00
CA GLN A 306 -22.94 -5.19 -7.55
C GLN A 306 -21.80 -4.50 -6.79
N ALA A 307 -20.83 -3.92 -7.50
CA ALA A 307 -19.70 -3.21 -6.88
C ALA A 307 -19.75 -1.70 -7.15
N VAL A 308 -20.27 -1.29 -8.30
CA VAL A 308 -20.26 0.09 -8.81
C VAL A 308 -21.70 0.60 -8.90
N THR A 309 -21.96 1.78 -8.36
CA THR A 309 -23.23 2.49 -8.56
C THR A 309 -23.00 3.77 -9.34
N LYS A 310 -24.03 4.25 -10.05
CA LYS A 310 -24.02 5.62 -10.55
C LYS A 310 -24.06 6.60 -9.37
N VAL A 311 -23.60 7.82 -9.61
CA VAL A 311 -23.75 8.95 -8.68
C VAL A 311 -25.10 9.62 -9.00
N ASP A 312 -25.93 9.82 -7.98
CA ASP A 312 -27.29 10.39 -8.14
C ASP A 312 -27.28 11.89 -8.50
N ASP A 313 -26.15 12.58 -8.30
CA ASP A 313 -25.97 13.98 -8.66
C ASP A 313 -25.78 14.14 -10.17
N GLU A 314 -26.74 14.78 -10.84
CA GLU A 314 -26.78 14.94 -12.30
C GLU A 314 -25.46 15.45 -12.89
N ALA A 315 -24.85 16.46 -12.26
CA ALA A 315 -23.61 17.09 -12.74
C ALA A 315 -22.37 16.17 -12.62
N LEU A 316 -22.40 15.21 -11.70
CA LEU A 316 -21.31 14.26 -11.45
C LEU A 316 -21.54 12.90 -12.14
N SER A 317 -22.80 12.55 -12.40
CA SER A 317 -23.25 11.25 -12.94
C SER A 317 -22.61 10.86 -14.28
N LEU A 318 -22.12 11.85 -15.05
CA LEU A 318 -21.46 11.68 -16.34
C LEU A 318 -19.95 11.43 -16.22
N TYR A 319 -19.32 11.70 -15.07
CA TYR A 319 -17.87 11.70 -14.89
C TYR A 319 -17.39 10.77 -13.76
N TYR A 320 -18.25 10.47 -12.78
CA TYR A 320 -17.93 9.68 -11.59
C TYR A 320 -18.89 8.52 -11.39
N VAL A 321 -18.37 7.48 -10.76
CA VAL A 321 -19.15 6.40 -10.15
C VAL A 321 -18.91 6.35 -8.64
N SER A 322 -19.78 5.66 -7.90
CA SER A 322 -19.55 5.30 -6.50
C SER A 322 -19.38 3.79 -6.35
N MET A 323 -19.00 3.34 -5.14
CA MET A 323 -18.86 1.92 -4.80
C MET A 323 -19.92 1.50 -3.79
N GLN A 324 -20.62 0.40 -4.07
CA GLN A 324 -21.70 -0.13 -3.21
C GLN A 324 -21.19 -0.57 -1.82
N LEU A 325 -19.90 -0.93 -1.72
CA LEU A 325 -19.17 -1.08 -0.47
C LEU A 325 -17.99 -0.11 -0.50
N SER A 326 -17.81 0.71 0.54
CA SER A 326 -16.81 1.80 0.56
C SER A 326 -15.56 1.46 1.40
N HIS A 327 -15.23 0.18 1.53
CA HIS A 327 -14.11 -0.38 2.31
C HIS A 327 -12.72 -0.08 1.72
N GLN A 328 -12.06 0.99 2.18
CA GLN A 328 -10.78 1.45 1.62
C GLN A 328 -9.54 1.30 2.52
N GLY A 329 -9.66 1.25 3.85
CA GLY A 329 -8.50 1.21 4.77
C GLY A 329 -7.61 2.47 4.77
N MET A 330 -7.80 3.38 3.82
CA MET A 330 -7.18 4.70 3.73
C MET A 330 -8.19 5.71 3.16
N TYR A 331 -7.92 7.00 3.30
CA TYR A 331 -8.61 8.07 2.56
C TYR A 331 -7.80 9.38 2.60
N LEU A 332 -8.18 10.35 1.76
CA LEU A 332 -7.65 11.72 1.74
C LEU A 332 -8.81 12.71 1.97
N VAL A 333 -8.58 13.82 2.70
CA VAL A 333 -9.56 14.90 2.94
C VAL A 333 -8.92 16.28 3.05
N THR A 334 -9.65 17.33 2.67
CA THR A 334 -9.24 18.73 2.83
C THR A 334 -9.77 19.35 4.15
N PRO A 335 -9.20 20.48 4.62
CA PRO A 335 -9.77 21.26 5.72
C PRO A 335 -11.24 21.64 5.49
N THR A 336 -11.63 21.95 4.25
CA THR A 336 -13.00 22.32 3.86
C THR A 336 -13.99 21.18 4.11
N GLN A 337 -13.62 19.95 3.71
CA GLN A 337 -14.43 18.76 3.97
C GLN A 337 -14.55 18.49 5.47
N LEU A 338 -13.43 18.45 6.20
CA LEU A 338 -13.44 18.20 7.65
C LEU A 338 -14.30 19.23 8.40
N ASN A 339 -14.11 20.53 8.15
CA ASN A 339 -14.90 21.57 8.80
C ASN A 339 -16.41 21.40 8.53
N ALA A 340 -16.81 21.18 7.28
CA ALA A 340 -18.21 20.96 6.95
C ALA A 340 -18.79 19.69 7.60
N TRP A 341 -17.99 18.64 7.77
CA TRP A 341 -18.41 17.38 8.39
C TRP A 341 -18.53 17.47 9.92
N LYS A 342 -17.78 18.37 10.57
CA LYS A 342 -17.87 18.65 12.02
C LYS A 342 -19.27 19.07 12.45
N ASP A 343 -19.91 19.92 11.63
CA ASP A 343 -21.20 20.55 11.93
C ASP A 343 -22.38 19.88 11.17
N ARG A 344 -22.10 18.86 10.35
CA ARG A 344 -23.08 18.13 9.53
C ARG A 344 -24.02 17.28 10.41
N PRO A 345 -25.36 17.42 10.28
CA PRO A 345 -26.31 16.64 11.09
C PRO A 345 -26.06 15.13 11.04
N ASN A 346 -26.03 14.48 12.22
CA ASN A 346 -25.72 13.06 12.43
C ASN A 346 -24.30 12.59 12.03
N CYS A 347 -23.50 13.43 11.37
CA CYS A 347 -22.07 13.18 11.25
C CYS A 347 -21.42 13.37 12.61
N ARG A 348 -20.51 12.45 12.95
CA ARG A 348 -19.70 12.51 14.18
C ARG A 348 -18.27 12.08 13.87
N PHE A 349 -17.72 12.65 12.80
CA PHE A 349 -16.42 12.23 12.29
C PHE A 349 -15.30 12.57 13.26
N ASN A 350 -15.40 13.69 13.97
CA ASN A 350 -14.51 14.11 15.05
C ASN A 350 -14.51 13.18 16.28
N GLU A 351 -15.59 12.45 16.56
CA GLU A 351 -15.68 11.60 17.78
C GLU A 351 -14.90 10.28 17.63
N ILE A 352 -13.80 10.13 18.37
CA ILE A 352 -13.23 8.81 18.67
C ILE A 352 -14.24 7.98 19.47
N ARG A 353 -14.35 6.69 19.18
CA ARG A 353 -15.16 5.73 19.94
C ARG A 353 -14.28 4.58 20.42
N ASP A 354 -14.30 4.28 21.71
CA ASP A 354 -13.75 3.02 22.24
C ASP A 354 -14.75 1.90 21.89
N ARG A 355 -14.32 0.84 21.18
CA ARG A 355 -15.21 -0.20 20.61
C ARG A 355 -14.80 -1.60 21.08
N PRO A 356 -14.74 -1.85 22.40
CA PRO A 356 -14.03 -2.98 23.00
C PRO A 356 -14.39 -4.34 22.38
N GLY A 357 -13.46 -5.29 22.43
CA GLY A 357 -13.66 -6.64 21.89
C GLY A 357 -14.92 -7.31 22.47
N LYS A 358 -15.77 -7.88 21.60
CA LYS A 358 -17.01 -8.57 21.97
C LYS A 358 -16.70 -9.65 23.03
N PRO A 359 -17.40 -9.72 24.18
CA PRO A 359 -17.02 -10.61 25.28
C PRO A 359 -16.86 -12.10 24.90
N LYS A 360 -17.64 -12.58 23.92
CA LYS A 360 -17.55 -13.97 23.40
C LYS A 360 -16.67 -14.13 22.15
N LYS A 361 -16.14 -13.04 21.59
CA LYS A 361 -15.23 -12.98 20.43
C LYS A 361 -14.28 -11.77 20.56
N PRO A 362 -13.29 -11.77 21.46
CA PRO A 362 -12.48 -10.57 21.76
C PRO A 362 -11.69 -10.00 20.57
N SER A 363 -11.46 -10.79 19.52
CA SER A 363 -10.85 -10.37 18.25
C SER A 363 -11.80 -9.60 17.31
N GLN A 364 -13.05 -9.38 17.72
CA GLN A 364 -14.08 -8.66 16.96
C GLN A 364 -14.57 -7.47 17.78
N PRO A 365 -14.59 -6.22 17.25
CA PRO A 365 -15.07 -5.05 17.99
C PRO A 365 -16.58 -5.17 18.29
N THR A 366 -17.08 -4.46 19.31
CA THR A 366 -18.52 -4.38 19.62
C THR A 366 -19.33 -3.88 18.42
N GLU A 367 -18.87 -2.79 17.81
CA GLU A 367 -19.45 -2.19 16.60
C GLU A 367 -18.54 -2.41 15.39
N GLY A 368 -19.15 -2.67 14.23
CA GLY A 368 -18.44 -2.98 12.99
C GLY A 368 -18.26 -4.48 12.71
N THR A 369 -17.91 -4.79 11.47
CA THR A 369 -17.72 -6.16 10.93
C THR A 369 -16.27 -6.63 10.96
N GLN A 370 -15.29 -5.72 10.91
CA GLN A 370 -13.84 -5.97 11.00
C GLN A 370 -13.08 -4.64 11.16
N ARG A 371 -11.79 -4.71 11.56
CA ARG A 371 -10.83 -3.59 11.71
C ARG A 371 -10.93 -2.57 10.57
N VAL A 372 -10.77 -3.07 9.35
CA VAL A 372 -10.48 -2.32 8.11
C VAL A 372 -11.68 -1.50 7.59
N TRP A 373 -12.89 -1.75 8.11
CA TRP A 373 -14.13 -1.15 7.61
C TRP A 373 -14.41 0.22 8.23
N MET A 374 -13.87 0.51 9.42
CA MET A 374 -14.53 1.44 10.35
C MET A 374 -14.23 2.93 10.17
N SER A 375 -13.10 3.32 9.58
CA SER A 375 -12.84 4.73 9.26
C SER A 375 -13.69 5.17 8.06
N SER A 376 -13.61 4.43 6.95
CA SER A 376 -14.44 4.66 5.75
C SER A 376 -15.95 4.58 6.06
N GLN A 377 -16.39 3.65 6.92
CA GLN A 377 -17.81 3.54 7.30
C GLN A 377 -18.34 4.77 8.04
N MET A 378 -17.53 5.47 8.86
CA MET A 378 -17.96 6.69 9.54
C MET A 378 -18.21 7.84 8.55
N MET A 379 -17.48 7.88 7.44
CA MET A 379 -17.63 8.86 6.36
C MET A 379 -18.78 8.50 5.42
N TYR A 380 -18.70 7.34 4.76
CA TYR A 380 -19.63 6.98 3.67
C TYR A 380 -20.93 6.30 4.14
N GLY A 381 -20.97 5.78 5.38
CA GLY A 381 -22.14 5.04 5.86
C GLY A 381 -23.35 5.94 6.14
N GLY A 382 -24.51 5.62 5.58
CA GLY A 382 -25.75 6.40 5.71
C GLY A 382 -26.42 6.44 7.09
N ARG A 383 -25.75 5.94 8.13
CA ARG A 383 -26.11 6.16 9.56
C ARG A 383 -25.11 7.06 10.29
N HIS A 384 -24.17 7.64 9.55
CA HIS A 384 -23.08 8.48 10.02
C HIS A 384 -23.07 9.75 9.16
N CYS A 385 -21.94 10.11 8.55
CA CYS A 385 -21.83 11.34 7.78
C CYS A 385 -22.53 11.31 6.41
N ASN A 386 -22.83 10.12 5.86
CA ASN A 386 -23.49 9.95 4.55
C ASN A 386 -22.86 10.83 3.46
N ILE A 387 -21.55 10.69 3.31
CA ILE A 387 -20.76 11.30 2.24
C ILE A 387 -20.79 10.37 1.03
N THR A 388 -20.95 10.89 -0.17
CA THR A 388 -20.90 10.08 -1.40
C THR A 388 -19.45 9.94 -1.87
N GLN A 389 -19.00 8.70 -2.03
CA GLN A 389 -17.70 8.40 -2.63
C GLN A 389 -17.73 8.68 -4.14
N LEU A 390 -16.74 9.40 -4.65
CA LEU A 390 -16.59 9.67 -6.08
C LEU A 390 -15.32 9.02 -6.62
N LEU A 391 -15.45 8.13 -7.60
CA LEU A 391 -14.35 7.58 -8.38
C LEU A 391 -14.43 8.14 -9.81
N PRO A 392 -13.45 8.94 -10.27
CA PRO A 392 -13.47 9.50 -11.63
C PRO A 392 -13.27 8.38 -12.64
N VAL A 393 -14.20 8.25 -13.58
CA VAL A 393 -14.12 7.26 -14.67
C VAL A 393 -12.99 7.62 -15.65
N GLU A 394 -12.69 8.90 -15.76
CA GLU A 394 -11.57 9.42 -16.54
C GLU A 394 -10.21 9.02 -15.95
N ASN A 395 -9.90 9.54 -14.75
CA ASN A 395 -8.58 9.43 -14.09
C ASN A 395 -8.45 8.23 -13.11
N PHE A 396 -9.34 7.23 -13.21
CA PHE A 396 -9.40 6.03 -12.35
C PHE A 396 -8.04 5.43 -11.98
N GLY A 397 -7.17 5.20 -12.97
CA GLY A 397 -5.83 4.60 -12.79
C GLY A 397 -4.78 5.50 -12.09
N GLN A 398 -5.12 6.75 -11.78
CA GLN A 398 -4.31 7.63 -10.94
C GLN A 398 -4.65 7.48 -9.45
N LEU A 399 -5.91 7.14 -9.15
CA LEU A 399 -6.45 6.91 -7.81
C LEU A 399 -6.54 5.42 -7.42
N THR A 400 -6.04 4.52 -8.27
CA THR A 400 -5.70 3.16 -7.84
C THR A 400 -4.41 3.16 -7.01
N VAL A 401 -4.42 2.45 -5.88
CA VAL A 401 -3.30 2.34 -4.93
C VAL A 401 -2.95 0.88 -4.65
N LEU A 402 -1.67 0.61 -4.42
CA LEU A 402 -1.20 -0.75 -4.12
C LEU A 402 -1.45 -1.05 -2.64
N HIS A 403 -2.34 -2.00 -2.37
CA HIS A 403 -2.38 -2.72 -1.10
C HIS A 403 -1.28 -3.79 -1.16
N LEU A 404 -0.36 -3.72 -0.21
CA LEU A 404 0.73 -4.67 -0.04
C LEU A 404 0.15 -5.96 0.59
N PRO A 405 0.70 -7.15 0.29
CA PRO A 405 0.17 -8.43 0.77
C PRO A 405 0.39 -8.63 2.29
N ASN A 406 -0.48 -7.95 3.05
CA ASN A 406 -0.69 -7.96 4.50
C ASN A 406 -0.50 -9.36 5.12
N LYS A 407 -0.04 -9.46 6.37
CA LYS A 407 0.00 -10.71 7.18
C LYS A 407 -1.28 -11.57 7.15
N ASN A 408 -2.45 -10.98 6.85
CA ASN A 408 -3.73 -11.67 6.62
C ASN A 408 -3.79 -12.44 5.27
N TYR A 409 -3.08 -11.96 4.25
CA TYR A 409 -3.05 -12.47 2.86
C TYR A 409 -1.65 -12.94 2.41
N ARG A 410 -0.64 -12.84 3.28
CA ARG A 410 0.56 -13.70 3.23
C ARG A 410 0.11 -15.15 3.29
N ARG A 411 -0.04 -15.77 2.11
CA ARG A 411 -0.47 -17.16 1.90
C ARG A 411 0.63 -18.17 2.24
N VAL A 412 1.20 -18.05 3.45
CA VAL A 412 1.98 -19.09 4.17
C VAL A 412 1.08 -20.26 4.63
N GLY A 413 0.02 -20.55 3.87
CA GLY A 413 -1.06 -21.47 4.25
C GLY A 413 -1.58 -21.24 5.66
N LYS A 414 -2.04 -22.31 6.30
CA LYS A 414 -2.37 -22.32 7.75
C LYS A 414 -1.11 -22.26 8.65
N GLN A 415 0.09 -22.25 8.07
CA GLN A 415 1.38 -22.05 8.76
C GLN A 415 1.75 -20.57 8.94
N GLY A 416 0.91 -19.63 8.47
CA GLY A 416 1.11 -18.19 8.67
C GLY A 416 1.04 -17.71 10.13
N ARG A 417 0.59 -18.58 11.05
CA ARG A 417 0.90 -18.45 12.47
C ARG A 417 2.23 -19.15 12.76
N LEU A 418 3.10 -18.48 13.51
CA LEU A 418 4.06 -19.19 14.37
C LEU A 418 3.25 -20.16 15.27
N GLY A 419 3.39 -21.46 15.04
CA GLY A 419 2.52 -22.49 15.64
C GLY A 419 1.26 -22.86 14.83
N GLY A 420 1.27 -22.72 13.51
CA GLY A 420 0.26 -23.33 12.63
C GLY A 420 0.32 -24.86 12.68
N GLY A 421 -0.80 -25.51 12.99
CA GLY A 421 -0.82 -26.92 13.41
C GLY A 421 -0.37 -27.95 12.37
N ASP A 422 0.13 -29.07 12.90
CA ASP A 422 0.95 -30.12 12.26
C ASP A 422 0.43 -30.70 10.94
N ASN A 423 -0.87 -30.63 10.69
CA ASN A 423 -1.54 -31.18 9.50
C ASN A 423 -1.64 -30.17 8.33
N SER A 424 -0.81 -29.12 8.32
CA SER A 424 -0.77 -28.12 7.26
C SER A 424 0.23 -28.51 6.16
N PRO A 425 -0.08 -28.37 4.85
CA PRO A 425 0.83 -28.76 3.76
C PRO A 425 2.21 -28.13 3.85
N LYS A 426 3.27 -28.89 3.57
CA LYS A 426 4.65 -28.38 3.58
C LYS A 426 4.94 -27.58 2.31
N ASN A 427 5.20 -26.29 2.45
CA ASN A 427 5.51 -25.40 1.33
C ASN A 427 7.01 -25.42 0.96
N GLU A 428 7.56 -26.61 0.73
CA GLU A 428 8.92 -26.81 0.20
C GLU A 428 8.82 -27.24 -1.27
N PHE A 429 8.93 -26.26 -2.17
CA PHE A 429 8.75 -26.44 -3.63
C PHE A 429 10.06 -26.19 -4.38
N SER A 430 10.43 -27.08 -5.30
CA SER A 430 11.75 -27.05 -5.95
C SER A 430 11.92 -27.90 -7.20
N ASN A 431 10.86 -28.45 -7.81
CA ASN A 431 11.02 -29.48 -8.85
C ASN A 431 10.16 -29.30 -10.11
N GLY A 432 9.35 -28.24 -10.24
CA GLY A 432 8.54 -28.01 -11.44
C GLY A 432 7.26 -28.84 -11.52
N THR A 433 6.81 -29.44 -10.40
CA THR A 433 5.56 -30.21 -10.30
C THR A 433 4.48 -29.48 -9.49
N GLU A 434 4.65 -28.18 -9.27
CA GLU A 434 3.79 -27.35 -8.43
C GLU A 434 2.40 -27.13 -9.07
N VAL A 435 1.33 -27.60 -8.41
CA VAL A 435 -0.06 -27.36 -8.84
C VAL A 435 -0.58 -26.08 -8.17
N PHE A 436 -0.71 -25.01 -8.95
CA PHE A 436 -1.23 -23.72 -8.45
C PHE A 436 -2.75 -23.76 -8.30
N GLN A 437 -3.25 -23.53 -7.08
CA GLN A 437 -4.67 -23.31 -6.85
C GLN A 437 -5.01 -21.90 -7.36
N GLN A 438 -5.73 -21.84 -8.48
CA GLN A 438 -6.17 -20.57 -9.08
C GLN A 438 -7.03 -19.77 -8.10
N SER A 439 -6.93 -18.45 -8.20
CA SER A 439 -7.81 -17.51 -7.53
C SER A 439 -9.28 -17.78 -7.87
N HIS A 440 -10.18 -17.61 -6.89
CA HIS A 440 -11.61 -17.85 -7.10
C HIS A 440 -12.13 -17.09 -8.33
N PRO A 441 -12.85 -17.73 -9.27
CA PRO A 441 -13.14 -17.16 -10.59
C PRO A 441 -14.00 -15.90 -10.57
N ASP A 442 -14.63 -15.58 -9.43
CA ASP A 442 -15.46 -14.39 -9.21
C ASP A 442 -14.69 -13.20 -8.62
N LEU A 443 -13.39 -13.35 -8.29
CA LEU A 443 -12.57 -12.22 -7.82
C LEU A 443 -12.47 -11.13 -8.88
N LEU A 444 -12.84 -9.90 -8.49
CA LEU A 444 -12.76 -8.72 -9.35
C LEU A 444 -11.30 -8.38 -9.66
N LYS A 445 -11.01 -8.19 -10.94
CA LYS A 445 -9.67 -7.83 -11.45
C LYS A 445 -9.66 -6.36 -11.88
N ALA A 446 -8.62 -5.61 -11.52
CA ALA A 446 -8.58 -4.16 -11.73
C ALA A 446 -8.65 -3.78 -13.20
N LEU A 447 -8.02 -4.59 -14.06
CA LEU A 447 -8.12 -4.47 -15.51
C LEU A 447 -9.55 -4.69 -16.02
N ALA A 448 -10.29 -5.65 -15.46
CA ALA A 448 -11.68 -5.92 -15.85
C ALA A 448 -12.62 -4.78 -15.41
N LEU A 449 -12.45 -4.27 -14.19
CA LEU A 449 -13.18 -3.09 -13.72
C LEU A 449 -12.88 -1.86 -14.57
N HIS A 450 -11.61 -1.62 -14.92
CA HIS A 450 -11.19 -0.49 -15.74
C HIS A 450 -11.75 -0.56 -17.17
N ILE A 451 -11.71 -1.74 -17.81
CA ILE A 451 -12.28 -1.94 -19.15
C ILE A 451 -13.79 -1.70 -19.14
N GLU A 452 -14.51 -2.24 -18.15
CA GLU A 452 -15.96 -2.08 -18.04
C GLU A 452 -16.35 -0.61 -17.74
N LEU A 453 -15.59 0.10 -16.89
CA LEU A 453 -15.75 1.54 -16.66
C LEU A 453 -15.62 2.34 -17.97
N LYS A 454 -14.62 2.07 -18.81
CA LYS A 454 -14.50 2.74 -20.12
C LYS A 454 -15.63 2.34 -21.09
N ARG A 455 -16.06 1.06 -21.08
CA ARG A 455 -17.17 0.57 -21.92
C ARG A 455 -18.52 1.23 -21.59
N GLN A 456 -18.77 1.53 -20.31
CA GLN A 456 -20.01 2.19 -19.85
C GLN A 456 -20.00 3.72 -20.08
N PHE A 457 -18.83 4.32 -20.29
CA PHE A 457 -18.65 5.77 -20.49
C PHE A 457 -17.76 6.08 -21.72
N PRO A 458 -18.15 5.62 -22.94
CA PRO A 458 -17.26 5.66 -24.12
C PRO A 458 -16.90 7.06 -24.60
N ASN A 459 -17.67 8.08 -24.21
CA ASN A 459 -17.44 9.48 -24.59
C ASN A 459 -16.45 10.21 -23.67
N LEU A 460 -15.99 9.59 -22.57
CA LEU A 460 -14.99 10.16 -21.67
C LEU A 460 -13.57 9.93 -22.18
N GLN A 461 -13.21 10.62 -23.26
CA GLN A 461 -11.82 10.79 -23.66
C GLN A 461 -11.06 11.55 -22.56
N THR A 462 -9.86 11.08 -22.21
CA THR A 462 -9.00 11.73 -21.22
C THR A 462 -8.44 13.04 -21.75
N SER A 463 -8.77 14.17 -21.12
CA SER A 463 -8.23 15.49 -21.50
C SER A 463 -6.75 15.67 -21.12
N ASN A 464 -6.23 14.80 -20.25
CA ASN A 464 -4.94 14.93 -19.58
C ASN A 464 -3.71 14.48 -20.40
N ILE A 465 -3.84 14.30 -21.72
CA ILE A 465 -2.71 14.07 -22.60
C ILE A 465 -3.01 14.66 -23.99
N GLY A 466 -1.99 15.30 -24.59
CA GLY A 466 -2.17 16.19 -25.75
C GLY A 466 -2.32 17.68 -25.40
N GLY A 467 -2.20 18.06 -24.12
CA GLY A 467 -2.03 19.45 -23.71
C GLY A 467 -0.82 20.05 -24.42
N ASN A 468 -1.06 21.11 -25.21
CA ASN A 468 -0.16 21.67 -26.22
C ASN A 468 0.07 20.77 -27.47
N GLY A 469 -1.00 20.56 -28.24
CA GLY A 469 -0.93 20.40 -29.70
C GLY A 469 -0.13 19.21 -30.22
N ASN A 470 -0.77 18.04 -30.25
CA ASN A 470 -0.32 16.80 -30.90
C ASN A 470 0.79 16.00 -30.19
N ARG A 471 1.43 16.48 -29.11
CA ARG A 471 2.37 15.63 -28.34
C ARG A 471 1.68 14.86 -27.22
N TYR A 472 1.58 13.55 -27.42
CA TYR A 472 1.15 12.60 -26.40
C TYR A 472 2.21 12.35 -25.33
N THR A 473 1.73 12.16 -24.10
CA THR A 473 2.52 12.06 -22.86
C THR A 473 2.14 10.82 -22.03
N GLY A 474 1.61 9.78 -22.69
CA GLY A 474 1.34 8.46 -22.10
C GLY A 474 2.39 7.40 -22.43
N LEU A 475 2.08 6.14 -22.12
CA LEU A 475 2.90 4.99 -22.53
C LEU A 475 2.79 4.80 -24.05
N ARG A 476 3.93 4.71 -24.74
CA ARG A 476 4.00 4.41 -26.18
C ARG A 476 4.43 2.98 -26.41
N VAL A 477 3.89 2.33 -27.43
CA VAL A 477 4.40 1.04 -27.92
C VAL A 477 5.22 1.32 -29.17
N VAL A 478 6.51 1.57 -28.95
CA VAL A 478 7.49 1.73 -30.05
C VAL A 478 8.13 0.38 -30.28
N ASP A 479 7.82 -0.24 -31.42
CA ASP A 479 8.54 -1.39 -31.95
C ASP A 479 8.97 -1.11 -33.39
N THR A 480 10.17 -1.56 -33.75
CA THR A 480 10.79 -1.36 -35.06
C THR A 480 11.22 -2.66 -35.73
N ASP A 481 11.25 -3.79 -34.99
CA ASP A 481 12.04 -4.97 -35.37
C ASP A 481 11.44 -6.32 -34.92
N ILE A 482 10.17 -6.39 -34.46
CA ILE A 482 9.52 -7.67 -34.14
C ILE A 482 9.53 -8.63 -35.35
N GLN A 483 10.19 -9.78 -35.16
CA GLN A 483 10.17 -10.88 -36.13
C GLN A 483 9.47 -12.11 -35.52
N LEU A 484 8.13 -12.12 -35.58
CA LEU A 484 7.30 -13.20 -35.02
C LEU A 484 7.68 -14.61 -35.53
N ARG A 485 8.27 -14.71 -36.73
CA ARG A 485 8.73 -15.98 -37.32
C ARG A 485 10.03 -16.53 -36.71
N GLN A 486 10.86 -15.70 -36.07
CA GLN A 486 12.08 -16.15 -35.38
C GLN A 486 11.81 -16.61 -33.93
N MET A 487 10.64 -16.29 -33.38
CA MET A 487 10.24 -16.70 -32.04
C MET A 487 9.87 -18.20 -31.99
N SER A 488 10.11 -18.86 -30.87
CA SER A 488 9.56 -20.22 -30.65
C SER A 488 8.02 -20.19 -30.71
N TYR A 489 7.38 -21.32 -31.06
CA TYR A 489 5.93 -21.41 -31.21
C TYR A 489 5.15 -20.84 -30.01
N ASP A 490 5.56 -21.19 -28.78
CA ASP A 490 4.94 -20.69 -27.56
C ASP A 490 5.14 -19.18 -27.35
N GLN A 491 6.31 -18.64 -27.72
CA GLN A 491 6.55 -17.19 -27.69
C GLN A 491 5.70 -16.47 -28.72
N ARG A 492 5.73 -16.94 -29.97
CA ARG A 492 4.94 -16.41 -31.08
C ARG A 492 3.45 -16.37 -30.73
N SER A 493 2.88 -17.50 -30.30
CA SER A 493 1.46 -17.59 -29.92
C SER A 493 1.11 -16.65 -28.75
N ARG A 494 1.99 -16.51 -27.75
CA ARG A 494 1.77 -15.53 -26.67
C ARG A 494 1.78 -14.08 -27.19
N VAL A 495 2.69 -13.72 -28.09
CA VAL A 495 2.73 -12.38 -28.68
C VAL A 495 1.50 -12.14 -29.57
N GLU A 496 1.15 -13.05 -30.47
CA GLU A 496 -0.05 -12.95 -31.32
C GLU A 496 -1.33 -12.75 -30.51
N ASN A 497 -1.47 -13.42 -29.34
CA ASN A 497 -2.58 -13.20 -28.41
C ASN A 497 -2.54 -11.82 -27.72
N GLN A 498 -1.36 -11.27 -27.39
CA GLN A 498 -1.25 -9.91 -26.84
C GLN A 498 -1.54 -8.85 -27.91
N LEU A 499 -1.16 -9.08 -29.17
CA LEU A 499 -1.46 -8.18 -30.29
C LEU A 499 -2.97 -8.12 -30.57
N GLU A 500 -3.69 -9.24 -30.51
CA GLU A 500 -5.15 -9.22 -30.65
C GLU A 500 -5.82 -8.52 -29.43
N ALA A 501 -5.28 -8.68 -28.22
CA ALA A 501 -5.73 -7.94 -27.04
C ALA A 501 -5.44 -6.43 -27.12
N TYR A 502 -4.39 -6.03 -27.84
CA TYR A 502 -4.04 -4.65 -28.18
C TYR A 502 -4.97 -4.08 -29.25
N ARG A 503 -5.27 -4.82 -30.33
CA ARG A 503 -6.31 -4.43 -31.30
C ARG A 503 -7.65 -4.20 -30.62
N ALA A 504 -8.09 -5.15 -29.79
CA ALA A 504 -9.32 -5.01 -29.01
C ALA A 504 -9.25 -3.85 -27.98
N TYR A 505 -8.06 -3.29 -27.67
CA TYR A 505 -7.88 -2.06 -26.89
C TYR A 505 -8.02 -0.82 -27.77
N VAL A 506 -7.38 -0.76 -28.93
CA VAL A 506 -7.59 0.28 -29.97
C VAL A 506 -9.09 0.44 -30.27
N GLU A 507 -9.76 -0.65 -30.64
CA GLU A 507 -11.16 -0.68 -31.07
C GLU A 507 -12.16 -0.17 -30.02
N ARG A 508 -11.87 -0.36 -28.72
CA ARG A 508 -12.76 0.05 -27.61
C ARG A 508 -12.51 1.48 -27.12
N GLY A 509 -11.83 2.31 -27.91
CA GLY A 509 -11.44 3.67 -27.50
C GLY A 509 -10.27 3.69 -26.50
N GLY A 510 -9.36 2.71 -26.61
CA GLY A 510 -8.12 2.68 -25.85
C GLY A 510 -7.27 3.91 -26.13
N TYR A 511 -6.63 4.44 -25.08
CA TYR A 511 -5.96 5.73 -25.18
C TYR A 511 -4.48 5.57 -25.56
N MET A 512 -4.15 5.97 -26.80
CA MET A 512 -2.81 5.98 -27.41
C MET A 512 -2.72 7.12 -28.45
N ILE A 513 -1.56 7.35 -29.08
CA ILE A 513 -1.49 8.22 -30.28
C ILE A 513 -2.00 7.52 -31.52
N ASN A 514 -2.45 8.31 -32.49
CA ASN A 514 -2.74 7.87 -33.85
C ASN A 514 -1.67 6.89 -34.36
N SER A 515 -0.38 7.23 -34.36
CA SER A 515 0.68 6.31 -34.84
C SER A 515 0.80 4.98 -34.11
N ASP A 516 0.34 4.90 -32.86
CA ASP A 516 0.35 3.67 -32.05
C ASP A 516 -1.00 2.91 -32.22
N MET A 517 -2.09 3.62 -32.57
CA MET A 517 -3.38 3.04 -33.02
C MET A 517 -3.30 2.52 -34.46
N ASP A 518 -2.46 3.15 -35.29
CA ASP A 518 -2.19 2.85 -36.71
C ASP A 518 -1.16 1.72 -36.89
N ILE A 519 -0.77 1.01 -35.81
CA ILE A 519 0.16 -0.13 -35.90
C ILE A 519 -0.50 -1.28 -36.67
N ASP A 520 0.04 -1.57 -37.85
CA ASP A 520 -0.36 -2.71 -38.67
C ASP A 520 0.14 -4.03 -38.06
N ILE A 521 -0.64 -4.58 -37.15
CA ILE A 521 -0.46 -5.90 -36.51
C ILE A 521 -0.42 -7.03 -37.55
N ASP A 522 -1.12 -6.89 -38.68
CA ASP A 522 -1.14 -7.94 -39.71
C ASP A 522 0.11 -7.87 -40.61
N SER A 523 0.77 -6.71 -40.72
CA SER A 523 2.13 -6.62 -41.26
C SER A 523 3.10 -7.51 -40.47
N TRP A 524 3.05 -7.53 -39.14
CA TRP A 524 3.94 -8.37 -38.31
C TRP A 524 3.66 -9.87 -38.43
N ARG A 525 2.45 -10.24 -38.87
CA ARG A 525 2.07 -11.63 -39.21
C ARG A 525 2.57 -12.06 -40.60
N THR A 526 2.71 -11.09 -41.51
CA THR A 526 2.95 -11.33 -42.94
C THR A 526 4.36 -10.97 -43.42
N SER A 527 5.06 -10.08 -42.74
CA SER A 527 6.37 -9.52 -43.14
C SER A 527 7.41 -10.62 -43.38
N ASP A 528 7.71 -10.85 -44.66
CA ASP A 528 8.91 -11.53 -45.11
C ASP A 528 10.07 -10.53 -45.14
N SER A 529 11.24 -10.96 -44.66
CA SER A 529 12.49 -10.24 -44.92
C SER A 529 12.91 -10.43 -46.37
N THR A 530 13.15 -9.33 -47.09
CA THR A 530 14.07 -9.29 -48.23
C THR A 530 15.50 -9.57 -47.78
#